data_AF-A0A0F8XEB8-F1
#
_entry.id   AF-A0A0F8XEB8-F1
#
_cell.length_a   1.000
_cell.length_b   1.000
_cell.length_c   1.000
_cell.angle_alpha   90.00
_cell.angle_beta   90.00
_cell.angle_gamma   90.00
#
_symmetry.space_group_name_H-M   'P 1'
#
loop_
_entity.id
_entity.type
_entity.pdbx_description
1 polymer ?
#
loop_
_entity_poly.entity_id
_entity_poly.type
_entity_poly.pdbx_seq_one_letter_code
_entity_poly.pdbx_strand_id
1 'polypeptide(L)'
;NWKAGKAAYFDAQRPSYLEAYGQKVSNLVFYGDDATFGDVAGFRGLHQFAKAYGNEIAGSGTSGSTTTIFAVKFRSGVNGCGMLFDNQVMGGADIMKSTVLNPNIPVLEVTNTTGNQKKEVYQVVHKGTSSFLTTSTYDVARYHSLQDDTSDRPTARNLNALIDLVRGESSNTFLFMNRLGRRLVNDLKTTDLQTNVMDTDYNIVVDMFNGIRIILDDNISSVETDALD
;
A
#
# COMPACT_ATOMS: atom_id res chain seq x y z
N ASN A 1 32.29 16.04 9.63
CA ASN A 1 32.60 15.51 8.29
C ASN A 1 32.39 14.01 8.28
N TRP A 2 31.44 13.51 7.47
CA TRP A 2 31.22 12.08 7.32
C TRP A 2 32.48 11.42 6.74
N LYS A 3 32.98 10.35 7.36
CA LYS A 3 34.30 9.77 7.05
C LYS A 3 34.44 9.32 5.58
N ALA A 4 33.34 8.96 4.93
CA ALA A 4 33.31 8.51 3.53
C ALA A 4 33.00 9.63 2.52
N GLY A 5 32.92 10.88 2.96
CA GLY A 5 32.56 12.02 2.10
C GLY A 5 31.04 12.23 1.97
N LYS A 6 30.67 13.31 1.30
CA LYS A 6 29.28 13.82 1.21
C LYS A 6 28.38 12.93 0.37
N ALA A 7 28.88 12.41 -0.76
CA ALA A 7 28.14 11.46 -1.59
C ALA A 7 27.76 10.21 -0.79
N ALA A 8 28.72 9.64 -0.05
CA ALA A 8 28.49 8.48 0.79
C ALA A 8 27.52 8.72 1.96
N TYR A 9 27.39 9.97 2.45
CA TYR A 9 26.34 10.30 3.43
C TYR A 9 24.95 10.20 2.80
N PHE A 10 24.75 10.80 1.62
CA PHE A 10 23.46 10.74 0.93
C PHE A 10 23.12 9.33 0.45
N ASP A 11 24.10 8.56 -0.01
CA ASP A 11 23.91 7.15 -0.34
C ASP A 11 23.52 6.30 0.88
N ALA A 12 24.11 6.59 2.05
CA ALA A 12 23.76 5.89 3.30
C ALA A 12 22.36 6.27 3.83
N GLN A 13 21.89 7.48 3.57
CA GLN A 13 20.54 7.93 3.97
C GLN A 13 19.46 7.57 2.94
N ARG A 14 19.82 7.31 1.69
CA ARG A 14 18.88 6.99 0.61
C ARG A 14 17.90 5.85 0.96
N PRO A 15 18.29 4.74 1.61
CA PRO A 15 17.36 3.67 1.95
C PRO A 15 16.21 4.11 2.86
N SER A 16 16.44 4.97 3.86
CA SER A 16 15.36 5.44 4.74
C SER A 16 14.38 6.36 4.02
N TYR A 17 14.87 7.17 3.07
CA TYR A 17 13.99 7.97 2.21
C TYR A 17 13.17 7.10 1.26
N LEU A 18 13.77 6.05 0.70
CA LEU A 18 13.07 5.11 -0.17
C LEU A 18 11.99 4.34 0.59
N GLU A 19 12.28 3.91 1.82
CA GLU A 19 11.29 3.27 2.70
C GLU A 19 10.12 4.20 3.00
N ALA A 20 10.39 5.43 3.44
CA ALA A 20 9.34 6.42 3.73
C ALA A 20 8.50 6.75 2.48
N TYR A 21 9.13 6.82 1.31
CA TYR A 21 8.44 6.98 0.03
C TYR A 21 7.56 5.76 -0.30
N GLY A 22 8.09 4.54 -0.12
CA GLY A 22 7.35 3.30 -0.35
C GLY A 22 6.12 3.17 0.55
N GLN A 23 6.26 3.49 1.84
CA GLN A 23 5.13 3.54 2.78
C GLN A 23 4.06 4.55 2.33
N LYS A 24 4.49 5.76 1.93
CA LYS A 24 3.55 6.78 1.43
C LYS A 24 2.85 6.34 0.15
N VAL A 25 3.58 5.76 -0.81
CA VAL A 25 3.00 5.25 -2.06
C VAL A 25 2.04 4.09 -1.77
N SER A 26 2.38 3.17 -0.87
CA SER A 26 1.51 2.04 -0.50
C SER A 26 0.19 2.55 0.10
N ASN A 27 0.24 3.52 1.01
CA ASN A 27 -0.96 4.17 1.55
C ASN A 27 -1.84 4.78 0.43
N LEU A 28 -1.23 5.48 -0.54
CA LEU A 28 -1.95 6.02 -1.71
C LEU A 28 -2.52 4.94 -2.63
N VAL A 29 -1.88 3.78 -2.73
CA VAL A 29 -2.44 2.66 -3.49
C VAL A 29 -3.76 2.22 -2.87
N PHE A 30 -3.85 2.04 -1.55
CA PHE A 30 -5.10 1.58 -0.91
C PHE A 30 -6.17 2.68 -0.83
N TYR A 31 -5.81 3.86 -0.33
CA TYR A 31 -6.78 4.92 0.02
C TYR A 31 -6.82 6.09 -0.97
N GLY A 32 -5.80 6.25 -1.81
CA GLY A 32 -5.81 7.23 -2.89
C GLY A 32 -5.85 8.67 -2.44
N ASP A 33 -6.71 9.45 -3.08
CA ASP A 33 -6.92 10.87 -2.78
C ASP A 33 -7.96 11.14 -1.67
N ASP A 34 -8.30 10.10 -0.88
CA ASP A 34 -9.13 10.24 0.30
C ASP A 34 -8.49 11.18 1.34
N ALA A 35 -9.27 12.12 1.87
CA ALA A 35 -8.76 13.16 2.76
C ALA A 35 -8.47 12.68 4.19
N THR A 36 -8.99 11.52 4.59
CA THR A 36 -8.89 11.00 5.96
C THR A 36 -7.80 9.94 6.06
N PHE A 37 -7.72 9.05 5.09
CA PHE A 37 -6.80 7.91 5.08
C PHE A 37 -5.66 8.06 4.05
N GLY A 38 -5.92 8.76 2.94
CA GLY A 38 -4.98 8.96 1.83
C GLY A 38 -4.25 10.31 1.87
N ASP A 39 -4.00 10.88 0.69
CA ASP A 39 -3.47 12.24 0.51
C ASP A 39 -4.23 12.91 -0.64
N VAL A 40 -4.90 14.04 -0.36
CA VAL A 40 -5.69 14.79 -1.36
C VAL A 40 -4.89 15.23 -2.60
N ALA A 41 -3.55 15.28 -2.51
CA ALA A 41 -2.67 15.56 -3.64
C ALA A 41 -2.22 14.30 -4.41
N GLY A 42 -2.70 13.13 -3.99
CA GLY A 42 -2.36 11.83 -4.56
C GLY A 42 -3.12 11.48 -5.84
N PHE A 43 -3.02 10.21 -6.22
CA PHE A 43 -3.80 9.61 -7.30
C PHE A 43 -4.95 8.79 -6.72
N ARG A 44 -5.91 8.38 -7.57
CA ARG A 44 -7.02 7.53 -7.12
C ARG A 44 -6.56 6.14 -6.70
N GLY A 45 -7.02 5.68 -5.54
CA GLY A 45 -6.61 4.41 -4.94
C GLY A 45 -7.62 3.27 -5.16
N LEU A 46 -7.29 2.09 -4.64
CA LEU A 46 -8.09 0.88 -4.75
C LEU A 46 -9.50 1.04 -4.16
N HIS A 47 -9.64 1.70 -3.01
CA HIS A 47 -10.96 2.01 -2.42
C HIS A 47 -11.88 2.72 -3.41
N GLN A 48 -11.35 3.71 -4.10
CA GLN A 48 -12.08 4.58 -4.99
C GLN A 48 -12.39 3.90 -6.32
N PHE A 49 -11.46 3.08 -6.81
CA PHE A 49 -11.71 2.25 -7.99
C PHE A 49 -12.76 1.17 -7.73
N ALA A 50 -12.67 0.44 -6.62
CA ALA A 50 -13.68 -0.56 -6.24
C ALA A 50 -15.09 0.07 -6.18
N LYS A 51 -15.20 1.24 -5.55
CA LYS A 51 -16.43 2.04 -5.48
C LYS A 51 -16.93 2.49 -6.84
N ALA A 52 -16.04 3.06 -7.65
CA ALA A 52 -16.39 3.49 -9.01
C ALA A 52 -16.83 2.33 -9.91
N TYR A 53 -16.35 1.11 -9.66
CA TYR A 53 -16.73 -0.10 -10.40
C TYR A 53 -17.95 -0.82 -9.82
N GLY A 54 -18.41 -0.45 -8.62
CA GLY A 54 -19.47 -1.16 -7.91
C GLY A 54 -19.06 -2.57 -7.47
N ASN A 55 -17.76 -2.84 -7.38
CA ASN A 55 -17.21 -4.14 -6.98
C ASN A 55 -16.94 -4.16 -5.48
N GLU A 56 -18.03 -4.06 -4.71
CA GLU A 56 -17.96 -3.88 -3.28
C GLU A 56 -18.84 -4.91 -2.58
N ILE A 57 -18.30 -5.49 -1.52
CA ILE A 57 -19.05 -6.27 -0.56
C ILE A 57 -18.99 -5.49 0.75
N ALA A 58 -20.16 -5.11 1.25
CA ALA A 58 -20.27 -4.44 2.53
C ALA A 58 -20.36 -5.48 3.65
N GLY A 59 -19.50 -5.32 4.66
CA GLY A 59 -19.75 -5.88 5.99
C GLY A 59 -20.78 -5.04 6.75
N SER A 60 -21.12 -5.50 7.95
CA SER A 60 -22.00 -4.77 8.87
C SER A 60 -21.24 -4.05 10.00
N GLY A 61 -19.91 -3.99 9.91
CA GLY A 61 -19.05 -3.35 10.88
C GLY A 61 -19.30 -1.85 11.03
N THR A 62 -19.10 -1.34 12.25
CA THR A 62 -19.30 0.08 12.59
C THR A 62 -17.98 0.85 12.60
N SER A 63 -17.97 2.08 12.09
CA SER A 63 -16.82 3.01 12.10
C SER A 63 -15.93 2.95 13.36
N GLY A 64 -14.60 2.95 13.16
CA GLY A 64 -13.59 3.09 14.22
C GLY A 64 -12.93 1.78 14.69
N SER A 65 -13.36 0.62 14.19
CA SER A 65 -12.68 -0.67 14.38
C SER A 65 -12.88 -1.59 13.18
N THR A 66 -13.04 -1.01 11.98
CA THR A 66 -13.22 -1.75 10.73
C THR A 66 -11.93 -1.85 9.93
N THR A 67 -11.85 -2.86 9.07
CA THR A 67 -10.81 -2.97 8.07
C THR A 67 -11.40 -3.45 6.74
N THR A 68 -10.60 -3.33 5.68
CA THR A 68 -10.98 -3.73 4.33
C THR A 68 -10.01 -4.80 3.80
N ILE A 69 -10.57 -5.79 3.11
CA ILE A 69 -9.80 -6.75 2.30
C ILE A 69 -9.97 -6.34 0.83
N PHE A 70 -8.86 -6.19 0.11
CA PHE A 70 -8.88 -5.91 -1.32
C PHE A 70 -8.55 -7.16 -2.12
N ALA A 71 -9.28 -7.41 -3.19
CA ALA A 71 -8.87 -8.34 -4.23
C ALA A 71 -8.37 -7.52 -5.42
N VAL A 72 -7.15 -7.79 -5.86
CA VAL A 72 -6.54 -7.10 -7.01
C VAL A 72 -6.02 -8.13 -8.00
N LYS A 73 -6.47 -8.02 -9.25
CA LYS A 73 -6.01 -8.82 -10.37
C LYS A 73 -4.99 -8.02 -11.19
N PHE A 74 -3.70 -8.29 -10.99
CA PHE A 74 -2.65 -7.68 -11.80
C PHE A 74 -2.64 -8.32 -13.18
N ARG A 75 -2.67 -7.51 -14.23
CA ARG A 75 -2.57 -8.01 -15.62
C ARG A 75 -1.27 -7.50 -16.21
N SER A 76 -0.54 -8.36 -16.90
CA SER A 76 0.66 -7.95 -17.62
C SER A 76 0.29 -7.26 -18.94
N GLY A 77 1.02 -6.22 -19.30
CA GLY A 77 0.94 -5.58 -20.61
C GLY A 77 0.35 -4.17 -20.58
N VAL A 78 0.05 -3.64 -21.76
CA VAL A 78 -0.39 -2.24 -21.97
C VAL A 78 -1.77 -1.96 -21.36
N ASN A 79 -2.57 -3.01 -21.14
CA ASN A 79 -3.87 -2.97 -20.46
C ASN A 79 -3.78 -3.65 -19.09
N GLY A 80 -2.72 -3.33 -18.36
CA GLY A 80 -2.43 -3.92 -17.06
C GLY A 80 -3.05 -3.16 -15.90
N CYS A 81 -3.40 -3.86 -14.83
CA CYS A 81 -3.55 -3.22 -13.53
C CYS A 81 -2.19 -3.20 -12.82
N GLY A 82 -1.78 -2.07 -12.27
CA GLY A 82 -0.52 -1.95 -11.54
C GLY A 82 0.02 -0.53 -11.41
N MET A 83 1.17 -0.43 -10.75
CA MET A 83 1.89 0.82 -10.57
C MET A 83 2.61 1.24 -11.85
N LEU A 84 2.42 2.50 -12.23
CA LEU A 84 3.16 3.17 -13.30
C LEU A 84 4.19 4.10 -12.68
N PHE A 85 5.42 4.01 -13.15
CA PHE A 85 6.51 4.91 -12.81
C PHE A 85 6.92 5.67 -14.07
N ASP A 86 6.98 6.99 -13.98
CA ASP A 86 7.38 7.81 -15.11
C ASP A 86 8.91 7.83 -15.25
N ASN A 87 9.40 6.98 -16.15
CA ASN A 87 10.82 6.87 -16.48
C ASN A 87 11.40 8.19 -17.05
N GLN A 88 10.60 9.02 -17.72
CA GLN A 88 11.10 10.30 -18.27
C GLN A 88 11.42 11.30 -17.15
N VAL A 89 10.67 11.27 -16.05
CA VAL A 89 10.92 12.14 -14.89
C VAL A 89 12.04 11.56 -14.00
N MET A 90 12.13 10.24 -13.91
CA MET A 90 13.12 9.55 -13.06
C MET A 90 14.51 9.43 -13.70
N GLY A 91 14.64 9.55 -15.02
CA GLY A 91 15.92 9.54 -15.71
C GLY A 91 16.55 8.15 -15.85
N GLY A 92 15.73 7.10 -15.93
CA GLY A 92 16.18 5.71 -16.03
C GLY A 92 15.33 4.73 -15.21
N ALA A 93 15.91 3.56 -14.89
CA ALA A 93 15.25 2.46 -14.18
C ALA A 93 15.04 2.68 -12.67
N ASP A 94 15.23 3.90 -12.16
CA ASP A 94 15.12 4.21 -10.74
C ASP A 94 13.70 4.68 -10.37
N ILE A 95 13.23 4.28 -9.19
CA ILE A 95 11.91 4.68 -8.64
C ILE A 95 11.97 6.07 -8.00
N MET A 96 13.18 6.55 -7.70
CA MET A 96 13.42 7.82 -7.01
C MET A 96 14.68 8.50 -7.54
N LYS A 97 14.54 9.76 -7.94
CA LYS A 97 15.64 10.63 -8.35
C LYS A 97 16.08 11.51 -7.19
N SER A 98 17.36 11.42 -6.85
CA SER A 98 18.00 12.27 -5.83
C SER A 98 18.78 13.39 -6.53
N THR A 99 18.46 14.65 -6.25
CA THR A 99 19.12 15.82 -6.84
C THR A 99 19.71 16.70 -5.75
N VAL A 100 21.01 16.97 -5.82
CA VAL A 100 21.68 17.93 -4.94
C VAL A 100 21.34 19.34 -5.41
N LEU A 101 20.71 20.16 -4.55
CA LEU A 101 20.22 21.49 -4.93
C LEU A 101 21.32 22.54 -5.04
N ASN A 102 22.38 22.41 -4.25
CA ASN A 102 23.50 23.35 -4.22
C ASN A 102 24.73 22.58 -4.67
N PRO A 103 25.32 22.83 -5.85
CA PRO A 103 26.26 21.96 -6.59
C PRO A 103 27.51 21.55 -5.80
N ASN A 104 27.29 20.75 -4.76
CA ASN A 104 28.18 20.48 -3.63
C ASN A 104 28.75 21.72 -2.90
N ILE A 105 28.12 22.89 -3.05
CA ILE A 105 28.48 24.13 -2.34
C ILE A 105 27.56 24.26 -1.10
N PRO A 106 28.13 24.42 0.11
CA PRO A 106 27.32 24.62 1.31
C PRO A 106 26.58 25.96 1.24
N VAL A 107 25.30 25.95 1.60
CA VAL A 107 24.49 27.17 1.74
C VAL A 107 24.29 27.45 3.22
N LEU A 108 24.29 28.72 3.59
CA LEU A 108 24.08 29.16 4.96
C LEU A 108 22.59 29.16 5.28
N GLU A 109 22.14 28.20 6.08
CA GLU A 109 20.78 28.15 6.60
C GLU A 109 20.74 28.75 8.01
N VAL A 110 19.74 29.59 8.27
CA VAL A 110 19.53 30.18 9.61
C VAL A 110 18.98 29.09 10.51
N THR A 111 19.80 28.62 11.45
CA THR A 111 19.44 27.54 12.38
C THR A 111 18.90 28.06 13.71
N ASN A 112 19.08 29.35 13.99
CA ASN A 112 18.51 30.03 15.15
C ASN A 112 17.96 31.40 14.71
N THR A 113 16.63 31.54 14.72
CA THR A 113 15.91 32.75 14.31
C THR A 113 16.00 33.89 15.33
N THR A 114 16.39 33.61 16.58
CA THR A 114 16.56 34.62 17.64
C THR A 114 17.97 35.22 17.64
N GLY A 115 18.99 34.43 17.28
CA GLY A 115 20.40 34.86 17.25
C GLY A 115 21.00 35.06 15.86
N ASN A 116 20.24 34.84 14.79
CA ASN A 116 20.69 34.86 13.38
C ASN A 116 21.93 33.99 13.10
N GLN A 117 22.15 32.94 13.89
CA GLN A 117 23.27 32.04 13.67
C GLN A 117 23.00 31.17 12.44
N LYS A 118 23.98 31.15 11.53
CA LYS A 118 23.91 30.43 10.26
C LYS A 118 24.82 29.21 10.30
N LYS A 119 24.35 28.09 9.77
CA LYS A 119 25.13 26.87 9.60
C LYS A 119 25.18 26.51 8.14
N GLU A 120 26.36 26.09 7.70
CA GLU A 120 26.54 25.52 6.38
C GLU A 120 25.82 24.17 6.26
N VAL A 121 24.90 24.08 5.31
CA VAL A 121 24.10 22.88 5.03
C VAL A 121 24.22 22.45 3.57
N TYR A 122 24.04 21.15 3.35
CA TYR A 122 23.84 20.56 2.04
C TYR A 122 22.39 20.15 1.91
N GLN A 123 21.79 20.41 0.75
CA GLN A 123 20.39 20.11 0.49
C GLN A 123 20.30 19.11 -0.66
N VAL A 124 19.52 18.05 -0.43
CA VAL A 124 19.18 17.04 -1.43
C VAL A 124 17.67 16.93 -1.48
N VAL A 125 17.13 16.86 -2.68
CA VAL A 125 15.73 16.59 -2.92
C VAL A 125 15.59 15.22 -3.55
N HIS A 126 14.76 14.40 -2.93
CA HIS A 126 14.32 13.11 -3.44
C HIS A 126 12.95 13.29 -4.11
N LYS A 127 12.83 12.93 -5.39
CA LYS A 127 11.57 12.99 -6.15
C LYS A 127 11.25 11.61 -6.70
N GLY A 128 10.00 11.18 -6.55
CA GLY A 128 9.44 10.00 -7.20
C GLY A 128 8.11 10.38 -7.83
N THR A 129 7.83 9.88 -9.03
CA THR A 129 6.54 10.08 -9.71
C THR A 129 5.93 8.71 -9.96
N SER A 130 4.75 8.49 -9.39
CA SER A 130 4.04 7.22 -9.45
C SER A 130 2.54 7.45 -9.60
N SER A 131 1.88 6.59 -10.36
CA SER A 131 0.43 6.54 -10.48
C SER A 131 -0.04 5.10 -10.47
N PHE A 132 -1.30 4.86 -10.10
CA PHE A 132 -1.91 3.53 -10.22
C PHE A 132 -2.79 3.46 -11.47
N LEU A 133 -2.59 2.43 -12.28
CA LEU A 133 -3.41 2.13 -13.45
C LEU A 133 -4.33 0.96 -13.16
N THR A 134 -5.58 1.10 -13.57
CA THR A 134 -6.56 0.02 -13.71
C THR A 134 -7.23 0.19 -15.06
N THR A 135 -7.43 -0.91 -15.78
CA THR A 135 -7.93 -0.87 -17.17
C THR A 135 -9.24 -1.60 -17.36
N SER A 136 -9.67 -2.35 -16.34
CA SER A 136 -10.90 -3.10 -16.33
C SER A 136 -11.60 -2.90 -15.00
N THR A 137 -12.94 -2.87 -15.04
CA THR A 137 -13.73 -2.88 -13.82
C THR A 137 -13.43 -4.11 -12.96
N TYR A 138 -13.09 -5.24 -13.59
CA TYR A 138 -12.75 -6.50 -12.91
C TYR A 138 -11.31 -6.55 -12.35
N ASP A 139 -10.59 -5.44 -12.29
CA ASP A 139 -9.21 -5.45 -11.76
C ASP A 139 -9.17 -5.32 -10.24
N VAL A 140 -10.17 -4.66 -9.65
CA VAL A 140 -10.18 -4.31 -8.22
C VAL A 140 -11.57 -4.56 -7.64
N ALA A 141 -11.61 -5.19 -6.46
CA ALA A 141 -12.80 -5.28 -5.61
C ALA A 141 -12.40 -5.10 -4.14
N ARG A 142 -13.37 -4.69 -3.30
CA ARG A 142 -13.17 -4.53 -1.86
C ARG A 142 -14.25 -5.24 -1.05
N TYR A 143 -13.85 -5.85 0.07
CA TYR A 143 -14.74 -6.27 1.14
C TYR A 143 -14.45 -5.37 2.34
N HIS A 144 -15.29 -4.35 2.53
CA HIS A 144 -15.09 -3.29 3.51
C HIS A 144 -15.96 -3.48 4.76
N SER A 145 -15.68 -2.69 5.79
CA SER A 145 -16.44 -2.69 7.05
C SER A 145 -16.41 -4.03 7.79
N LEU A 146 -15.25 -4.69 7.80
CA LEU A 146 -15.02 -5.95 8.54
C LEU A 146 -14.57 -5.69 9.97
N GLN A 147 -15.15 -6.40 10.94
CA GLN A 147 -14.77 -6.30 12.36
C GLN A 147 -14.60 -7.66 13.01
N ASP A 148 -13.97 -7.64 14.18
CA ASP A 148 -13.90 -8.79 15.06
C ASP A 148 -15.19 -8.96 15.89
N ASP A 149 -16.32 -9.08 15.19
CA ASP A 149 -17.63 -9.41 15.77
C ASP A 149 -18.30 -10.54 14.98
N THR A 150 -19.17 -11.31 15.62
CA THR A 150 -19.75 -12.55 15.09
C THR A 150 -20.54 -12.34 13.80
N SER A 151 -21.21 -11.19 13.66
CA SER A 151 -21.94 -10.82 12.43
C SER A 151 -21.08 -10.16 11.36
N ASP A 152 -19.93 -9.61 11.76
CA ASP A 152 -19.16 -8.66 10.94
C ASP A 152 -17.81 -9.23 10.48
N ARG A 153 -17.52 -10.46 10.91
CA ARG A 153 -16.40 -11.26 10.43
C ARG A 153 -16.57 -11.60 8.94
N PRO A 154 -15.46 -11.67 8.19
CA PRO A 154 -15.49 -12.16 6.82
C PRO A 154 -16.03 -13.59 6.81
N THR A 155 -16.76 -13.95 5.76
CA THR A 155 -17.24 -15.32 5.55
C THR A 155 -16.57 -15.90 4.31
N ALA A 156 -16.37 -17.23 4.26
CA ALA A 156 -15.84 -17.89 3.07
C ALA A 156 -16.67 -17.60 1.81
N ARG A 157 -18.00 -17.48 1.95
CA ARG A 157 -18.90 -17.08 0.87
C ARG A 157 -18.57 -15.69 0.33
N ASN A 158 -18.37 -14.72 1.21
CA ASN A 158 -18.08 -13.35 0.80
C ASN A 158 -16.66 -13.20 0.24
N LEU A 159 -15.68 -13.96 0.73
CA LEU A 159 -14.35 -14.01 0.14
C LEU A 159 -14.36 -14.63 -1.27
N ASN A 160 -15.11 -15.71 -1.47
CA ASN A 160 -15.31 -16.28 -2.81
C ASN A 160 -16.02 -15.28 -3.73
N ALA A 161 -17.08 -14.61 -3.25
CA ALA A 161 -17.75 -13.57 -4.02
C ALA A 161 -16.81 -12.39 -4.36
N LEU A 162 -15.91 -12.01 -3.45
CA LEU A 162 -14.90 -10.97 -3.68
C LEU A 162 -13.95 -11.37 -4.83
N ILE A 163 -13.50 -12.63 -4.83
CA ILE A 163 -12.66 -13.19 -5.89
C ILE A 163 -13.43 -13.24 -7.23
N ASP A 164 -14.70 -13.59 -7.19
CA ASP A 164 -15.57 -13.66 -8.38
C ASP A 164 -15.78 -12.28 -9.01
N LEU A 165 -15.89 -11.20 -8.21
CA LEU A 165 -16.02 -9.82 -8.69
C LEU A 165 -14.83 -9.40 -9.56
N VAL A 166 -13.61 -9.86 -9.24
CA VAL A 166 -12.41 -9.61 -10.05
C VAL A 166 -12.15 -10.68 -11.10
N ARG A 167 -13.02 -11.70 -11.21
CA ARG A 167 -12.81 -12.91 -12.02
C ARG A 167 -11.42 -13.49 -11.75
N GLY A 168 -11.13 -13.67 -10.46
CA GLY A 168 -9.80 -13.96 -9.96
C GLY A 168 -9.27 -15.31 -10.43
N GLU A 169 -7.97 -15.35 -10.70
CA GLU A 169 -7.21 -16.56 -11.01
C GLU A 169 -5.99 -16.61 -10.08
N SER A 170 -5.59 -17.82 -9.65
CA SER A 170 -4.50 -18.01 -8.67
C SER A 170 -3.13 -17.49 -9.14
N SER A 171 -2.95 -17.29 -10.45
CA SER A 171 -1.68 -16.87 -11.04
C SER A 171 -1.43 -15.36 -10.95
N ASN A 172 -2.49 -14.55 -10.85
CA ASN A 172 -2.40 -13.11 -11.06
C ASN A 172 -3.26 -12.26 -10.11
N THR A 173 -4.02 -12.92 -9.24
CA THR A 173 -4.88 -12.28 -8.26
C THR A 173 -4.26 -12.40 -6.87
N PHE A 174 -4.38 -11.34 -6.09
CA PHE A 174 -3.87 -11.28 -4.72
C PHE A 174 -4.93 -10.67 -3.81
N LEU A 175 -4.99 -11.17 -2.58
CA LEU A 175 -5.79 -10.59 -1.52
C LEU A 175 -4.89 -9.75 -0.62
N PHE A 176 -5.11 -8.45 -0.58
CA PHE A 176 -4.41 -7.55 0.33
C PHE A 176 -5.25 -7.31 1.58
N MET A 177 -4.64 -7.47 2.74
CA MET A 177 -5.30 -7.24 4.03
C MET A 177 -4.26 -6.88 5.09
N ASN A 178 -4.68 -6.21 6.16
CA ASN A 178 -3.83 -6.03 7.32
C ASN A 178 -3.85 -7.24 8.26
N ARG A 179 -3.13 -7.12 9.37
CA ARG A 179 -3.06 -8.17 10.40
C ARG A 179 -4.42 -8.52 10.99
N LEU A 180 -5.31 -7.54 11.15
CA LEU A 180 -6.67 -7.78 11.65
C LEU A 180 -7.45 -8.63 10.65
N GLY A 181 -7.55 -8.20 9.39
CA GLY A 181 -8.24 -8.93 8.33
C GLY A 181 -7.73 -10.37 8.21
N ARG A 182 -6.41 -10.55 8.24
CA ARG A 182 -5.81 -11.89 8.22
C ARG A 182 -6.19 -12.75 9.42
N ARG A 183 -6.17 -12.20 10.64
CA ARG A 183 -6.63 -12.92 11.82
C ARG A 183 -8.06 -13.41 11.65
N LEU A 184 -8.94 -12.54 11.15
CA LEU A 184 -10.35 -12.89 10.92
C LEU A 184 -10.52 -13.96 9.83
N VAL A 185 -9.69 -13.95 8.78
CA VAL A 185 -9.66 -14.99 7.75
C VAL A 185 -9.13 -16.32 8.30
N ASN A 186 -8.12 -16.29 9.18
CA ASN A 186 -7.58 -17.51 9.79
C ASN A 186 -8.60 -18.23 10.69
N ASP A 187 -9.51 -17.48 11.31
CA ASP A 187 -10.59 -18.03 12.13
C ASP A 187 -11.66 -18.77 11.31
N LEU A 188 -11.64 -18.65 9.97
CA LEU A 188 -12.58 -19.36 9.11
C LEU A 188 -12.33 -20.86 9.15
N LYS A 189 -13.35 -21.64 9.52
CA LYS A 189 -13.32 -23.10 9.38
C LYS A 189 -13.69 -23.47 7.94
N THR A 190 -12.74 -23.39 7.01
CA THR A 190 -12.93 -23.83 5.62
C THR A 190 -11.76 -24.67 5.13
N THR A 191 -12.05 -25.62 4.24
CA THR A 191 -11.06 -26.46 3.53
C THR A 191 -10.26 -25.68 2.48
N ASP A 192 -10.73 -24.47 2.12
CA ASP A 192 -10.11 -23.63 1.10
C ASP A 192 -8.90 -22.83 1.62
N LEU A 193 -8.65 -22.88 2.93
CA LEU A 193 -7.47 -22.30 3.55
C LEU A 193 -6.30 -23.28 3.43
N GLN A 194 -5.26 -22.88 2.72
CA GLN A 194 -4.01 -23.62 2.69
C GLN A 194 -3.05 -23.03 3.71
N THR A 195 -2.62 -23.89 4.63
CA THR A 195 -1.63 -23.57 5.63
C THR A 195 -0.34 -24.28 5.26
N ASN A 196 0.71 -23.52 4.94
CA ASN A 196 1.99 -24.11 4.62
C ASN A 196 2.67 -24.53 5.93
N VAL A 197 2.87 -25.84 6.12
CA VAL A 197 3.69 -26.36 7.23
C VAL A 197 5.16 -26.14 6.86
N MET A 198 5.68 -24.95 7.16
CA MET A 198 7.12 -24.77 7.26
C MET A 198 7.49 -25.20 8.68
N ASP A 199 8.21 -26.31 8.79
CA ASP A 199 8.74 -26.85 10.04
C ASP A 199 9.31 -25.74 10.96
N THR A 200 9.01 -25.87 12.26
CA THR A 200 9.56 -25.13 13.42
C THR A 200 8.91 -23.83 13.93
N ASP A 201 7.61 -23.58 13.72
CA ASP A 201 6.84 -22.78 14.69
C ASP A 201 5.33 -23.06 14.59
N TYR A 202 4.65 -23.18 15.72
CA TYR A 202 3.19 -23.37 15.83
C TYR A 202 2.34 -22.17 15.33
N ASN A 203 2.96 -21.26 14.58
CA ASN A 203 2.31 -20.11 13.99
C ASN A 203 1.86 -20.48 12.58
N ILE A 204 0.70 -21.13 12.48
CA ILE A 204 0.08 -21.52 11.22
C ILE A 204 -0.26 -20.25 10.43
N VAL A 205 0.64 -19.88 9.53
CA VAL A 205 0.54 -18.75 8.61
C VAL A 205 -0.39 -19.20 7.49
N VAL A 206 -1.66 -18.76 7.48
CA VAL A 206 -2.48 -18.83 6.26
C VAL A 206 -1.80 -17.95 5.22
N ASP A 207 -1.37 -18.59 4.14
CA ASP A 207 -0.61 -17.97 3.05
C ASP A 207 -1.49 -17.83 1.80
N MET A 208 -2.52 -18.67 1.67
CA MET A 208 -3.41 -18.70 0.52
C MET A 208 -4.86 -19.02 0.92
N PHE A 209 -5.79 -18.45 0.16
CA PHE A 209 -7.21 -18.77 0.19
C PHE A 209 -7.64 -19.20 -1.22
N ASN A 210 -8.13 -20.43 -1.38
CA ASN A 210 -8.52 -20.99 -2.68
C ASN A 210 -7.41 -20.86 -3.76
N GLY A 211 -6.15 -21.07 -3.37
CA GLY A 211 -4.97 -20.93 -4.23
C GLY A 211 -4.57 -19.49 -4.56
N ILE A 212 -5.31 -18.48 -4.12
CA ILE A 212 -4.96 -17.06 -4.24
C ILE A 212 -4.12 -16.64 -3.04
N ARG A 213 -3.02 -15.94 -3.30
CA ARG A 213 -2.08 -15.50 -2.26
C ARG A 213 -2.65 -14.36 -1.43
N ILE A 214 -2.42 -14.43 -0.13
CA ILE A 214 -2.73 -13.36 0.81
C ILE A 214 -1.45 -12.55 1.07
N ILE A 215 -1.50 -11.26 0.80
CA ILE A 215 -0.44 -10.31 1.09
C ILE A 215 -0.84 -9.49 2.31
N LEU A 216 0.04 -9.49 3.31
CA LEU A 216 -0.08 -8.59 4.45
C LEU A 216 0.50 -7.22 4.12
N ASP A 217 -0.29 -6.17 4.32
CA ASP A 217 0.20 -4.79 4.27
C ASP A 217 -0.28 -4.01 5.50
N ASP A 218 0.67 -3.45 6.25
CA ASP A 218 0.40 -2.67 7.47
C ASP A 218 -0.12 -1.26 7.13
N ASN A 219 -0.06 -0.82 5.86
CA ASN A 219 -0.66 0.44 5.43
C ASN A 219 -2.18 0.37 5.33
N ILE A 220 -2.79 -0.83 5.33
CA ILE A 220 -4.24 -0.99 5.42
C ILE A 220 -4.66 -0.79 6.89
N SER A 221 -5.48 0.23 7.12
CA SER A 221 -6.00 0.61 8.43
C SER A 221 -6.87 -0.48 9.06
N SER A 222 -6.75 -0.63 10.38
CA SER A 222 -7.63 -1.46 11.22
C SER A 222 -8.71 -0.64 11.94
N VAL A 223 -8.80 0.66 11.63
CA VAL A 223 -9.70 1.64 12.25
C VAL A 223 -10.33 2.51 11.17
N GLU A 224 -10.78 1.87 10.08
CA GLU A 224 -11.48 2.53 9.00
C GLU A 224 -12.81 3.15 9.50
N THR A 225 -13.33 4.09 8.73
CA THR A 225 -14.58 4.78 9.03
C THR A 225 -15.44 4.87 7.78
N ASP A 226 -16.72 5.19 7.97
CA ASP A 226 -17.70 5.39 6.90
C ASP A 226 -17.33 6.53 5.93
N ALA A 227 -16.25 7.30 6.19
CA ALA A 227 -15.71 8.26 5.26
C ALA A 227 -15.25 7.62 3.93
N LEU A 228 -14.95 6.32 3.95
CA LEU A 228 -14.51 5.54 2.78
C LEU A 228 -15.69 4.98 1.94
N ASP A 229 -16.92 5.11 2.43
CA ASP A 229 -18.15 4.54 1.86
C ASP A 229 -18.96 5.49 0.98
#